data_AF-A0A2W1KIX0-F1
#
_entry.id   AF-A0A2W1KIX0-F1
#
_cell.length_a   1.000
_cell.length_b   1.000
_cell.length_c   1.000
_cell.angle_alpha   90.00
_cell.angle_beta   90.00
_cell.angle_gamma   90.00
#
_symmetry.space_group_name_H-M   'P 1'
#
loop_
_entity.id
_entity.type
_entity.pdbx_description
1 polymer ?
#
loop_
_entity_poly.entity_id
_entity_poly.type
_entity_poly.pdbx_seq_one_letter_code
_entity_poly.pdbx_strand_id
1 'polypeptide(L)'
;MDMDQVTQAFAGLVFTSVIDVVQQVDPLEGTQLDEHQARVKTVTEDVGNWLKNLSPDAVAFLDDEQPGHEYLPFQDWMPLSDDYDSTAVCAAVQQAIKTIPPCFADRTPIVTYDVVTGAGEYLTEMDDHKMGWLTERAANILLLNL
;
A
#
# COMPACT_ATOMS: atom_id res chain seq x y z
N MET A 1 -0.30 20.32 9.09
CA MET A 1 -1.13 19.16 8.75
C MET A 1 -0.90 18.13 9.83
N ASP A 2 -1.94 17.44 10.31
CA ASP A 2 -1.77 16.45 11.36
C ASP A 2 -1.08 15.20 10.78
N MET A 3 -0.08 14.64 11.48
CA MET A 3 0.70 13.49 10.99
C MET A 3 -0.24 12.30 10.74
N ASP A 4 -1.23 12.11 11.60
CA ASP A 4 -2.24 11.06 11.47
C ASP A 4 -3.04 11.18 10.17
N GLN A 5 -3.34 12.41 9.72
CA GLN A 5 -4.06 12.63 8.47
C GLN A 5 -3.20 12.30 7.25
N VAL A 6 -1.91 12.58 7.31
CA VAL A 6 -0.94 12.23 6.26
C VAL A 6 -0.80 10.71 6.17
N THR A 7 -0.62 10.05 7.30
CA THR A 7 -0.53 8.59 7.41
C THR A 7 -1.79 7.91 6.87
N GLN A 8 -2.98 8.39 7.24
CA GLN A 8 -4.25 7.85 6.75
C GLN A 8 -4.44 8.09 5.25
N ALA A 9 -4.06 9.26 4.74
CA ALA A 9 -4.13 9.55 3.31
C ALA A 9 -3.19 8.64 2.51
N PHE A 10 -1.97 8.42 3.03
CA PHE A 10 -1.01 7.52 2.41
C PHE A 10 -1.47 6.05 2.46
N ALA A 11 -2.02 5.59 3.58
CA ALA A 11 -2.64 4.27 3.68
C ALA A 11 -3.77 4.09 2.65
N GLY A 12 -4.58 5.12 2.41
CA GLY A 12 -5.61 5.11 1.37
C GLY A 12 -5.04 5.00 -0.06
N LEU A 13 -3.92 5.68 -0.34
CA LEU A 13 -3.22 5.56 -1.62
C LEU A 13 -2.70 4.14 -1.83
N VAL A 14 -1.98 3.59 -0.84
CA VAL A 14 -1.45 2.22 -0.88
C VAL A 14 -2.58 1.23 -1.11
N PHE A 15 -3.67 1.32 -0.34
CA PHE A 15 -4.82 0.43 -0.47
C PHE A 15 -5.46 0.49 -1.86
N THR A 16 -5.57 1.68 -2.44
CA THR A 16 -6.12 1.87 -3.80
C THR A 16 -5.24 1.18 -4.85
N SER A 17 -3.92 1.35 -4.76
CA SER A 17 -2.95 0.71 -5.67
C SER A 17 -2.98 -0.81 -5.56
N VAL A 18 -3.17 -1.34 -4.35
CA VAL A 18 -3.27 -2.79 -4.11
C VAL A 18 -4.57 -3.36 -4.68
N ILE A 19 -5.70 -2.72 -4.43
CA ILE A 19 -7.00 -3.20 -4.92
C ILE A 19 -7.04 -3.24 -6.45
N ASP A 20 -6.49 -2.23 -7.13
CA ASP A 20 -6.46 -2.22 -8.59
C ASP A 20 -5.75 -3.47 -9.15
N VAL A 21 -4.61 -3.85 -8.56
CA VAL A 21 -3.91 -5.09 -8.94
C VAL A 21 -4.74 -6.33 -8.60
N VAL A 22 -5.32 -6.41 -7.41
CA VAL A 22 -6.12 -7.57 -6.96
C VAL A 22 -7.35 -7.76 -7.85
N GLN A 23 -7.95 -6.68 -8.36
CA GLN A 23 -9.10 -6.73 -9.27
C GLN A 23 -8.74 -7.18 -10.68
N GLN A 24 -7.48 -7.05 -11.09
CA GLN A 24 -6.99 -7.51 -12.40
C GLN A 24 -6.67 -9.01 -12.41
N VAL A 25 -6.53 -9.65 -11.24
CA VAL A 25 -6.36 -11.10 -11.09
C VAL A 25 -7.73 -11.77 -11.23
N ASP A 26 -7.95 -12.48 -12.34
CA ASP A 26 -9.16 -13.23 -12.72
C ASP A 26 -10.44 -12.70 -12.07
N PRO A 27 -11.22 -11.83 -12.77
CA PRO A 27 -12.36 -11.15 -12.17
C PRO A 27 -13.32 -12.18 -11.58
N LEU A 28 -13.42 -12.15 -10.24
CA LEU A 28 -14.34 -13.01 -9.50
C LEU A 28 -15.77 -12.73 -9.95
N GLU A 29 -16.57 -13.78 -10.07
CA GLU A 29 -17.98 -13.61 -10.40
C GLU A 29 -18.67 -12.80 -9.30
N GLY A 30 -19.72 -12.05 -9.64
CA GLY A 30 -20.44 -11.21 -8.66
C GLY A 30 -21.09 -11.98 -7.48
N THR A 31 -21.07 -13.31 -7.54
CA THR A 31 -21.49 -14.24 -6.48
C THR A 31 -20.39 -14.59 -5.48
N GLN A 32 -19.12 -14.28 -5.78
CA GLN A 32 -17.93 -14.59 -4.97
C GLN A 32 -17.46 -13.38 -4.14
N LEU A 33 -18.40 -12.55 -3.66
CA LEU A 33 -18.09 -11.34 -2.88
C LEU A 33 -17.29 -11.64 -1.61
N ASP A 34 -17.64 -12.71 -0.89
CA ASP A 34 -16.96 -13.10 0.34
C ASP A 34 -15.51 -13.52 0.08
N GLU A 35 -15.25 -14.23 -1.03
CA GLU A 35 -13.90 -14.61 -1.46
C GLU A 35 -13.08 -13.39 -1.88
N HIS A 36 -13.70 -12.43 -2.57
CA HIS A 36 -13.05 -11.17 -2.92
C HIS A 36 -12.68 -10.36 -1.67
N GLN A 37 -13.60 -10.24 -0.71
CA GLN A 37 -13.36 -9.55 0.56
C GLN A 37 -12.25 -10.23 1.36
N ALA A 38 -12.26 -11.57 1.42
CA ALA A 38 -11.20 -12.33 2.07
C ALA A 38 -9.84 -12.09 1.40
N ARG A 39 -9.78 -12.13 0.06
CA ARG A 39 -8.55 -11.85 -0.70
C ARG A 39 -8.02 -10.43 -0.42
N VAL A 40 -8.89 -9.42 -0.53
CA VAL A 40 -8.52 -8.02 -0.25
C VAL A 40 -8.00 -7.86 1.17
N LYS A 41 -8.63 -8.53 2.14
CA LYS A 41 -8.17 -8.54 3.53
C LYS A 41 -6.77 -9.11 3.67
N THR A 42 -6.53 -10.30 3.12
CA THR A 42 -5.21 -10.96 3.15
C THR A 42 -4.14 -10.07 2.53
N VAL A 43 -4.38 -9.53 1.32
CA VAL A 43 -3.39 -8.69 0.63
C VAL A 43 -3.08 -7.43 1.44
N THR A 44 -4.11 -6.81 2.01
CA THR A 44 -3.93 -5.59 2.81
C THR A 44 -3.18 -5.85 4.11
N GLU A 45 -3.46 -6.98 4.78
CA GLU A 45 -2.71 -7.41 5.97
C GLU A 45 -1.25 -7.71 5.63
N ASP A 46 -0.98 -8.42 4.53
CA ASP A 46 0.38 -8.70 4.06
C ASP A 46 1.16 -7.42 3.74
N VAL A 47 0.53 -6.50 3.00
CA VAL A 47 1.12 -5.19 2.68
C VAL A 47 1.35 -4.37 3.95
N GLY A 48 0.38 -4.33 4.86
CA GLY A 48 0.51 -3.62 6.13
C GLY A 48 1.65 -4.18 6.98
N ASN A 49 1.74 -5.51 7.08
CA ASN A 49 2.82 -6.21 7.76
C ASN A 49 4.18 -5.96 7.10
N TRP A 50 4.24 -5.86 5.78
CA TRP A 50 5.46 -5.52 5.08
C TRP A 50 5.91 -4.09 5.38
N LEU A 51 5.02 -3.10 5.19
CA LEU A 51 5.33 -1.68 5.38
C LEU A 51 5.78 -1.36 6.80
N LYS A 52 5.11 -1.91 7.83
CA LYS A 52 5.47 -1.64 9.24
C LYS A 52 6.82 -2.24 9.66
N ASN A 53 7.33 -3.22 8.90
CA ASN A 53 8.59 -3.91 9.17
C ASN A 53 9.73 -3.45 8.25
N LEU A 54 9.50 -2.49 7.35
CA LEU A 54 10.57 -1.89 6.57
C LEU A 54 11.55 -1.18 7.50
N SER A 55 12.85 -1.27 7.19
CA SER A 55 13.87 -0.49 7.91
C SER A 55 13.92 0.95 7.38
N PRO A 56 14.43 1.92 8.17
CA PRO A 56 14.68 3.27 7.68
C PRO A 56 15.55 3.31 6.41
N ASP A 57 16.55 2.43 6.31
CA ASP A 57 17.41 2.31 5.13
C ASP A 57 16.64 1.82 3.90
N ALA A 58 15.70 0.89 4.07
CA ALA A 58 14.86 0.39 2.97
C ALA A 58 13.89 1.46 2.46
N VAL A 59 13.33 2.28 3.37
CA VAL A 59 12.49 3.42 2.99
C VAL A 59 13.32 4.50 2.28
N ALA A 60 14.51 4.81 2.80
CA ALA A 60 15.42 5.77 2.17
C ALA A 60 15.87 5.30 0.77
N PHE A 61 16.07 4.00 0.58
CA PHE A 61 16.40 3.41 -0.72
C PHE A 61 15.28 3.60 -1.76
N LEU A 62 14.00 3.52 -1.33
CA LEU A 62 12.86 3.76 -2.21
C LEU A 62 12.65 5.24 -2.54
N ASP A 63 13.04 6.12 -1.63
CA ASP A 63 12.98 7.58 -1.77
C ASP A 63 14.13 8.15 -2.61
N ASP A 64 15.27 7.44 -2.67
CA ASP A 64 16.43 7.86 -3.45
C ASP A 64 16.14 7.75 -4.96
N GLU A 65 15.96 8.88 -5.65
CA GLU A 65 15.75 8.98 -7.10
C GLU A 65 17.01 8.58 -7.93
N GLN A 66 17.86 7.69 -7.41
CA GLN A 66 19.09 7.28 -8.09
C GLN A 66 18.78 6.43 -9.33
N PRO A 67 19.31 6.81 -10.51
CA PRO A 67 19.14 6.03 -11.74
C PRO A 67 19.72 4.62 -11.58
N GLY A 68 18.87 3.59 -11.69
CA GLY A 68 19.27 2.18 -11.65
C GLY A 68 18.96 1.45 -10.33
N HIS A 69 18.50 2.15 -9.30
CA HIS A 69 17.96 1.56 -8.07
C HIS A 69 16.44 1.65 -8.07
N GLU A 70 15.80 0.88 -8.95
CA GLU A 70 14.38 1.10 -9.24
C GLU A 70 13.45 0.42 -8.24
N TYR A 71 13.84 -0.67 -7.58
CA TYR A 71 12.95 -1.41 -6.67
C TYR A 71 13.71 -2.16 -5.57
N LEU A 72 13.11 -2.28 -4.39
CA LEU A 72 13.56 -3.25 -3.38
C LEU A 72 13.43 -4.68 -3.96
N PRO A 73 14.41 -5.58 -3.71
CA PRO A 73 14.34 -6.96 -4.17
C PRO A 73 13.10 -7.67 -3.62
N PHE A 74 12.18 -8.06 -4.50
CA PHE A 74 10.89 -8.66 -4.15
C PHE A 74 10.99 -9.85 -3.18
N GLN A 75 11.91 -10.77 -3.46
CA GLN A 75 12.05 -12.07 -2.77
C GLN A 75 12.41 -11.98 -1.29
N ASP A 76 12.87 -10.82 -0.81
CA ASP A 76 13.38 -10.67 0.55
C ASP A 76 12.36 -10.03 1.50
N TRP A 77 11.24 -9.47 1.00
CA TRP A 77 10.45 -8.53 1.81
C TRP A 77 8.93 -8.69 1.79
N MET A 78 8.30 -9.24 0.74
CA MET A 78 6.85 -9.49 0.73
C MET A 78 6.58 -11.01 0.68
N PRO A 79 5.64 -11.54 1.49
CA PRO A 79 5.30 -12.97 1.42
C PRO A 79 4.78 -13.34 0.03
N LEU A 80 5.19 -14.51 -0.46
CA LEU A 80 4.58 -15.10 -1.66
C LEU A 80 3.17 -15.59 -1.29
N SER A 81 2.18 -15.24 -2.11
CA SER A 81 0.81 -15.71 -1.98
C SER A 81 0.33 -16.34 -3.28
N ASP A 82 -0.46 -17.40 -3.16
CA ASP A 82 -1.19 -17.99 -4.30
C ASP A 82 -2.51 -17.25 -4.58
N ASP A 83 -2.95 -16.37 -3.67
CA ASP A 83 -4.25 -15.67 -3.75
C ASP A 83 -4.21 -14.41 -4.64
N TYR A 84 -3.02 -13.86 -4.89
CA TYR A 84 -2.81 -12.64 -5.67
C TYR A 84 -1.40 -12.58 -6.25
N ASP A 85 -1.20 -11.78 -7.31
CA ASP A 85 0.14 -11.53 -7.85
C ASP A 85 0.95 -10.65 -6.89
N SER A 86 1.71 -11.29 -6.00
CA SER A 86 2.55 -10.62 -5.03
C SER A 86 3.62 -9.72 -5.70
N THR A 87 4.09 -10.08 -6.90
CA THR A 87 5.10 -9.25 -7.59
C THR A 87 4.47 -7.93 -8.05
N ALA A 88 3.28 -8.01 -8.67
CA ALA A 88 2.55 -6.84 -9.12
C ALA A 88 2.11 -5.94 -7.96
N VAL A 89 1.62 -6.53 -6.85
CA VAL A 89 1.25 -5.78 -5.63
C VAL A 89 2.45 -5.04 -5.07
N CYS A 90 3.60 -5.71 -4.93
CA CYS A 90 4.82 -5.10 -4.42
C CYS A 90 5.27 -3.92 -5.31
N ALA A 91 5.28 -4.09 -6.64
CA ALA A 91 5.63 -3.02 -7.56
C ALA A 91 4.69 -1.80 -7.45
N ALA A 92 3.38 -2.03 -7.33
CA ALA A 92 2.39 -0.97 -7.19
C ALA A 92 2.58 -0.17 -5.89
N VAL A 93 2.84 -0.85 -4.77
CA VAL A 93 3.08 -0.18 -3.47
C VAL A 93 4.40 0.58 -3.47
N GLN A 94 5.47 0.04 -4.06
CA GLN A 94 6.73 0.77 -4.20
C GLN A 94 6.57 2.04 -5.04
N GLN A 95 5.75 1.98 -6.09
CA GLN A 95 5.42 3.16 -6.89
C GLN A 95 4.60 4.18 -6.08
N ALA A 96 3.67 3.74 -5.23
CA ALA A 96 2.93 4.63 -4.33
C ALA A 96 3.88 5.39 -3.37
N ILE A 97 4.86 4.71 -2.78
CA ILE A 97 5.89 5.33 -1.91
C ILE A 97 6.65 6.44 -2.67
N LYS A 98 7.07 6.19 -3.91
CA LYS A 98 7.79 7.17 -4.74
C LYS A 98 6.97 8.39 -5.14
N THR A 99 5.64 8.28 -5.08
CA THR A 99 4.73 9.37 -5.42
C THR A 99 4.38 10.25 -4.22
N ILE A 100 4.86 9.92 -3.02
CA ILE A 100 4.72 10.78 -1.84
C ILE A 100 5.36 12.14 -2.17
N PRO A 101 4.59 13.24 -2.20
CA PRO A 101 5.13 14.52 -2.61
C PRO A 101 6.22 14.99 -1.62
N PRO A 102 7.31 15.61 -2.13
CA PRO A 102 8.39 16.12 -1.29
C PRO A 102 7.96 17.13 -0.21
N CYS A 103 6.78 17.73 -0.33
CA CYS A 103 6.22 18.64 0.67
C CYS A 103 5.58 17.95 1.89
N PHE A 104 5.31 16.64 1.83
CA PHE A 104 5.03 15.80 2.99
C PHE A 104 6.32 15.26 3.60
N ALA A 105 7.32 15.01 2.74
CA ALA A 105 8.69 14.69 3.12
C ALA A 105 9.50 15.97 3.40
N ASP A 106 9.04 16.80 4.35
CA ASP A 106 9.80 17.97 4.79
C ASP A 106 11.05 17.52 5.59
N ARG A 107 12.03 17.05 4.82
CA ARG A 107 13.49 17.03 5.00
C ARG A 107 14.15 16.08 6.01
N THR A 108 13.53 14.96 6.37
CA THR A 108 14.33 13.82 6.89
C THR A 108 13.75 12.48 6.44
N PRO A 109 14.60 11.49 6.08
CA PRO A 109 14.18 10.10 5.83
C PRO A 109 13.32 9.51 6.98
N ILE A 110 13.45 10.08 8.17
CA ILE A 110 12.68 9.73 9.37
C ILE A 110 11.18 10.04 9.19
N VAL A 111 10.81 11.17 8.56
CA VAL A 111 9.40 11.53 8.37
C VAL A 111 8.73 10.62 7.34
N THR A 112 9.42 10.32 6.24
CA THR A 112 8.94 9.35 5.23
C THR A 112 8.81 7.97 5.86
N TYR A 113 9.78 7.56 6.69
CA TYR A 113 9.72 6.32 7.44
C TYR A 113 8.51 6.25 8.40
N ASP A 114 8.25 7.30 9.18
CA ASP A 114 7.12 7.35 10.11
C ASP A 114 5.77 7.27 9.37
N VAL A 115 5.64 7.94 8.22
CA VAL A 115 4.42 7.87 7.38
C VAL A 115 4.23 6.48 6.79
N VAL A 116 5.30 5.86 6.28
CA VAL A 116 5.26 4.52 5.66
C VAL A 116 4.93 3.45 6.70
N THR A 117 5.63 3.46 7.83
CA THR A 117 5.42 2.47 8.90
C THR A 117 4.08 2.69 9.60
N GLY A 118 3.69 3.93 9.85
CA GLY A 118 2.36 4.28 10.38
C GLY A 118 1.22 3.86 9.45
N ALA A 119 1.41 3.94 8.13
CA ALA A 119 0.43 3.42 7.18
C ALA A 119 0.38 1.89 7.24
N GLY A 120 1.52 1.22 7.41
CA GLY A 120 1.59 -0.21 7.67
C GLY A 120 0.79 -0.61 8.92
N GLU A 121 1.00 0.09 10.04
CA GLU A 121 0.23 -0.12 11.28
C GLU A 121 -1.26 0.07 11.04
N TYR A 122 -1.65 1.18 10.40
CA TYR A 122 -3.03 1.49 10.07
C TYR A 122 -3.72 0.40 9.24
N LEU A 123 -3.01 -0.16 8.25
CA LEU A 123 -3.50 -1.25 7.41
C LEU A 123 -3.53 -2.61 8.13
N THR A 124 -2.70 -2.83 9.15
CA THR A 124 -2.77 -4.08 9.95
C THR A 124 -3.85 -4.06 11.03
N GLU A 125 -4.27 -2.88 11.49
CA GLU A 125 -5.39 -2.72 12.43
C GLU A 125 -6.76 -2.70 11.73
N MET A 126 -6.88 -3.43 10.62
CA MET A 126 -8.02 -3.32 9.72
C MET A 126 -9.23 -4.09 10.24
N ASP A 127 -10.12 -3.36 10.92
CA ASP A 127 -11.47 -3.80 11.21
C ASP A 127 -12.40 -3.67 9.98
N ASP A 128 -13.53 -4.38 9.99
CA ASP A 128 -14.46 -4.40 8.86
C ASP A 128 -15.00 -3.00 8.50
N HIS A 129 -15.12 -2.10 9.49
CA HIS A 129 -15.58 -0.73 9.27
C HIS A 129 -14.51 0.13 8.56
N LYS A 130 -13.24 0.01 8.96
CA LYS A 130 -12.10 0.67 8.30
C LYS A 130 -11.92 0.17 6.88
N MET A 131 -12.12 -1.13 6.64
CA MET A 131 -12.06 -1.69 5.29
C MET A 131 -13.14 -1.08 4.38
N GLY A 132 -14.39 -1.01 4.86
CA GLY A 132 -15.47 -0.33 4.13
C GLY A 132 -15.14 1.14 3.81
N TRP A 133 -14.58 1.86 4.78
CA TRP A 133 -14.14 3.25 4.59
C TRP A 133 -13.00 3.37 3.55
N LEU A 134 -12.00 2.49 3.61
CA LEU A 134 -10.89 2.47 2.64
C LEU A 134 -11.38 2.13 1.24
N THR A 135 -12.30 1.17 1.09
CA THR A 135 -12.93 0.83 -0.20
C THR A 135 -13.70 2.01 -0.78
N GLU A 136 -14.48 2.73 0.03
CA GLU A 136 -15.18 3.94 -0.40
C GLU A 136 -14.20 5.03 -0.86
N ARG A 137 -13.10 5.22 -0.12
CA ARG A 137 -12.05 6.18 -0.49
C ARG A 137 -11.33 5.80 -1.78
N ALA A 138 -10.99 4.53 -1.96
CA ALA A 138 -10.38 4.01 -3.17
C ALA A 138 -11.30 4.21 -4.39
N ALA A 139 -12.59 3.89 -4.25
CA ALA A 139 -13.57 4.11 -5.31
C ALA A 139 -13.66 5.59 -5.71
N ASN A 140 -13.65 6.52 -4.74
CA ASN A 140 -13.64 7.95 -5.01
C ASN A 140 -12.37 8.41 -5.74
N ILE A 141 -11.20 7.89 -5.38
CA ILE A 141 -9.92 8.23 -6.04
C ILE A 141 -9.90 7.69 -7.48
N LEU A 142 -10.36 6.46 -7.70
CA LEU A 142 -10.43 5.86 -9.04
C LEU A 142 -11.41 6.61 -9.95
N LEU A 143 -12.57 7.02 -9.44
CA LEU A 143 -13.57 7.80 -10.18
C LEU A 143 -13.10 9.22 -10.53
N LEU A 144 -12.20 9.82 -9.75
CA LEU A 144 -11.64 11.15 -10.03
C LEU A 144 -10.55 11.12 -11.12
N ASN A 145 -10.01 9.94 -11.43
CA ASN A 145 -8.94 9.74 -12.41
C ASN A 145 -9.42 9.10 -13.74
N LEU A 146 -10.73 8.85 -13.88
CA LEU A 146 -11.41 8.38 -15.10
C LEU A 146 -12.15 9.53 -15.80
#